data_AF-A0A3B4D1K7-F1
#
_entry.id   AF-A0A3B4D1K7-F1
#
_cell.length_a   1.000
_cell.length_b   1.000
_cell.length_c   1.000
_cell.angle_alpha   90.00
_cell.angle_beta   90.00
_cell.angle_gamma   90.00
#
_symmetry.space_group_name_H-M   'P 1'
#
loop_
_entity.id
_entity.type
_entity.pdbx_description
1 polymer ?
#
loop_
_entity_poly.entity_id
_entity_poly.type
_entity_poly.pdbx_seq_one_letter_code
_entity_poly.pdbx_strand_id
1 'polypeptide(L)'
;IHLTRLRITVRSCPVLVSLQPLQPQLSSLRERWGVSPRGPPLDFFMWLLNDVALTYCGLFVSVGNSSGDFNHFPEDPVFGEIVQRAEQAIESGVFPERISQGSSGSYFVKDPKGKIIAVFKPKSEEPYGHLNPKWTKYFHKVCCPCCFGRGCLVPNQGYLSEAAASLVDQKLSLEIVPKTKVVSLASETFHYNAIDRAKSRGKKYALEKVPKVGRRFHRVGLPPKVGSFQLFVEGYQEADYWLRKFEAEPLPENMRKQLQSQFERLVVLDYVIRNTDRGNDNWLIKYEKAGDEAPSEKGSEWSEPKDCAIQIAAIDNGLAFPFKHPDEWRAYPFHWAWLPQAKVPFSQETRDLVLSRISDMNFVQDLCEDLYELFKTDKGFDKTMFEKQMSVMRGQILNLTQALKDGKSPIQLVQMPRVVVERSRGGGQGRVVQLGNAFTQTFHCKRPFFTSW
;
A
#
# COMPACT_ATOMS: atom_id res chain seq x y z
N ILE A 1 4.52 50.38 -29.28
CA ILE A 1 4.67 50.68 -27.84
C ILE A 1 4.98 49.36 -27.14
N HIS A 2 5.96 49.42 -26.23
CA HIS A 2 6.75 48.36 -25.60
C HIS A 2 6.08 47.03 -25.22
N LEU A 3 6.82 45.94 -25.46
CA LEU A 3 6.85 44.79 -24.55
C LEU A 3 8.29 44.59 -24.05
N THR A 4 8.44 44.84 -22.76
CA THR A 4 9.66 44.90 -21.97
C THR A 4 10.20 43.49 -21.72
N ARG A 5 11.46 43.24 -22.11
CA ARG A 5 12.22 42.03 -21.74
C ARG A 5 12.63 42.12 -20.27
N LEU A 6 12.15 41.21 -19.43
CA LEU A 6 12.79 40.91 -18.15
C LEU A 6 14.09 40.13 -18.42
N ARG A 7 15.24 40.74 -18.09
CA ARG A 7 16.54 40.07 -18.01
C ARG A 7 16.61 39.32 -16.67
N ILE A 8 16.80 38.01 -16.71
CA ILE A 8 17.39 37.25 -15.60
C ILE A 8 18.83 36.94 -15.98
N THR A 9 19.75 37.46 -15.16
CA THR A 9 21.20 37.35 -15.32
C THR A 9 21.66 35.97 -14.87
N VAL A 10 22.12 35.13 -15.80
CA VAL A 10 22.90 33.93 -15.46
C VAL A 10 24.37 34.31 -15.57
N ARG A 11 25.07 34.33 -14.43
CA ARG A 11 26.52 34.50 -14.36
C ARG A 11 27.20 33.25 -14.94
N SER A 12 27.93 33.47 -16.03
CA SER A 12 29.20 32.88 -16.46
C SER A 12 29.54 31.44 -16.02
N CYS A 13 29.50 30.49 -16.96
CA CYS A 13 30.42 29.35 -17.04
C CYS A 13 30.75 29.07 -18.52
N PRO A 14 32.02 29.03 -18.95
CA PRO A 14 32.37 29.05 -20.36
C PRO A 14 32.77 27.65 -20.85
N VAL A 15 31.85 26.87 -21.41
CA VAL A 15 32.18 25.88 -22.47
C VAL A 15 30.90 25.61 -23.29
N LEU A 16 30.72 26.38 -24.37
CA LEU A 16 29.73 26.09 -25.41
C LEU A 16 30.55 25.73 -26.66
N VAL A 17 30.87 24.44 -26.82
CA VAL A 17 31.40 23.95 -28.09
C VAL A 17 30.20 23.65 -29.00
N SER A 18 30.14 24.42 -30.08
CA SER A 18 29.20 24.27 -31.20
C SER A 18 29.22 22.85 -31.76
N LEU A 19 28.06 22.20 -31.82
CA LEU A 19 27.85 20.98 -32.60
C LEU A 19 27.48 21.37 -34.04
N GLN A 20 28.46 21.33 -34.93
CA GLN A 20 28.27 21.18 -36.39
C GLN A 20 28.73 19.76 -36.82
N PRO A 21 28.22 19.22 -37.93
CA PRO A 21 28.10 17.77 -38.11
C PRO A 21 29.41 17.10 -38.51
N LEU A 22 29.96 16.27 -37.62
CA LEU A 22 31.06 15.34 -37.90
C LEU A 22 30.52 14.08 -38.61
N GLN A 23 30.02 14.25 -39.83
CA GLN A 23 29.60 13.14 -40.70
C GLN A 23 30.76 12.40 -41.42
N PRO A 24 31.98 12.95 -41.63
CA PRO A 24 33.03 12.20 -42.35
C PRO A 24 33.95 11.32 -41.48
N GLN A 25 33.86 11.35 -40.14
CA GLN A 25 34.77 10.60 -39.26
C GLN A 25 34.22 9.26 -38.74
N LEU A 26 32.95 8.93 -39.02
CA LEU A 26 32.32 7.68 -38.60
C LEU A 26 32.61 6.50 -39.54
N SER A 27 33.05 6.74 -40.78
CA SER A 27 33.42 5.71 -41.74
C SER A 27 34.75 5.03 -41.40
N SER A 28 35.73 5.74 -40.82
CA SER A 28 37.05 5.16 -40.50
C SER A 28 37.08 4.36 -39.19
N LEU A 29 36.09 4.56 -38.30
CA LEU A 29 35.91 3.74 -37.09
C LEU A 29 35.32 2.35 -37.40
N ARG A 30 34.67 2.18 -38.55
CA ARG A 30 34.08 0.89 -38.96
C ARG A 30 35.14 -0.13 -39.40
N GLU A 31 36.24 0.34 -40.00
CA GLU A 31 37.37 -0.50 -40.43
C GLU A 31 38.31 -0.87 -39.27
N ARG A 32 38.44 -0.02 -38.25
CA ARG A 32 39.36 -0.25 -37.12
C ARG A 32 38.88 -1.25 -36.07
N TRP A 33 37.57 -1.54 -36.02
CA TRP A 33 36.96 -2.34 -34.95
C TRP A 33 36.33 -3.67 -35.41
N GLY A 34 36.52 -4.08 -36.68
CA GLY A 34 36.18 -5.43 -37.13
C GLY A 34 34.73 -5.87 -36.87
N VAL A 35 33.75 -4.98 -37.06
CA VAL A 35 32.35 -5.26 -36.77
C VAL A 35 31.69 -5.98 -37.95
N SER A 36 31.37 -7.26 -37.76
CA SER A 36 30.59 -8.08 -38.69
C SER A 36 29.25 -7.41 -39.04
N PRO A 37 28.75 -7.53 -40.29
CA PRO A 37 27.52 -6.85 -40.76
C PRO A 37 26.21 -7.29 -40.07
N ARG A 38 26.28 -8.15 -39.04
CA ARG A 38 25.16 -8.53 -38.17
C ARG A 38 25.31 -7.98 -36.74
N GLY A 39 26.06 -6.90 -36.53
CA GLY A 39 26.18 -6.20 -35.25
C GLY A 39 25.00 -5.25 -34.97
N PRO A 40 24.78 -4.84 -33.69
CA PRO A 40 23.69 -3.95 -33.32
C PRO A 40 23.80 -2.59 -34.05
N PRO A 41 22.67 -1.93 -34.36
CA PRO A 41 22.65 -0.70 -35.16
C PRO A 41 23.47 0.42 -34.52
N LEU A 42 23.98 1.35 -35.35
CA LEU A 42 24.81 2.51 -34.93
C LEU A 42 24.21 3.31 -33.77
N ASP A 43 22.87 3.31 -33.65
CA ASP A 43 22.13 3.92 -32.55
C ASP A 43 22.51 3.34 -31.17
N PHE A 44 22.88 2.07 -31.10
CA PHE A 44 23.36 1.41 -29.89
C PHE A 44 24.73 1.95 -29.45
N PHE A 45 25.62 2.22 -30.40
CA PHE A 45 26.94 2.80 -30.12
C PHE A 45 26.84 4.27 -29.70
N MET A 46 25.99 5.04 -30.38
CA MET A 46 25.72 6.44 -30.03
C MET A 46 25.04 6.55 -28.66
N TRP A 47 24.17 5.59 -28.30
CA TRP A 47 23.57 5.50 -26.96
C TRP A 47 24.61 5.18 -25.88
N LEU A 48 25.50 4.21 -26.11
CA LEU A 48 26.55 3.85 -25.16
C LEU A 48 27.51 5.03 -24.90
N LEU A 49 27.86 5.79 -25.94
CA LEU A 49 28.68 6.99 -25.82
C LEU A 49 27.98 8.12 -25.04
N ASN A 50 26.66 8.29 -25.21
CA ASN A 50 25.89 9.27 -24.46
C ASN A 50 25.74 8.88 -22.97
N ASP A 51 25.60 7.59 -22.66
CA ASP A 51 25.51 7.08 -21.29
C ASP A 51 26.88 7.19 -20.57
N VAL A 52 27.98 6.93 -21.29
CA VAL A 52 29.35 7.18 -20.79
C VAL A 52 29.62 8.67 -20.61
N ALA A 53 29.14 9.53 -21.51
CA ALA A 53 29.28 10.99 -21.41
C ALA A 53 28.48 11.57 -20.23
N LEU A 54 27.26 11.08 -19.99
CA LEU A 54 26.47 11.43 -18.80
C LEU A 54 27.11 10.94 -17.49
N THR A 55 27.91 9.88 -17.56
CA THR A 55 28.70 9.40 -16.42
C THR A 55 29.96 10.25 -16.19
N TYR A 56 30.52 10.90 -17.23
CA TYR A 56 31.69 11.78 -17.14
C TYR A 56 31.35 13.23 -16.78
N CYS A 57 30.16 13.72 -17.14
CA CYS A 57 29.64 15.01 -16.68
C CYS A 57 28.98 14.86 -15.30
N GLY A 58 29.80 14.86 -14.25
CA GLY A 58 29.38 14.71 -12.86
C GLY A 58 28.27 15.68 -12.43
N LEU A 59 27.04 15.17 -12.36
CA LEU A 59 26.09 15.53 -11.30
C LEU A 59 26.39 14.61 -10.11
N PHE A 60 27.34 15.02 -9.29
CA PHE A 60 27.52 14.48 -7.95
C PHE A 60 26.29 14.87 -7.11
N VAL A 61 25.27 14.01 -7.10
CA VAL A 61 24.48 13.81 -5.90
C VAL A 61 25.08 12.58 -5.25
N SER A 62 25.78 12.77 -4.13
CA SER A 62 26.13 11.68 -3.24
C SER A 62 24.83 11.06 -2.73
N VAL A 63 24.39 9.99 -3.37
CA VAL A 63 23.43 9.06 -2.80
C VAL A 63 24.26 7.86 -2.38
N GLY A 64 24.36 7.67 -1.07
CA GLY A 64 25.14 6.61 -0.46
C GLY A 64 24.84 5.25 -1.05
N ASN A 65 25.89 4.43 -1.08
CA ASN A 65 25.89 3.02 -1.40
C ASN A 65 24.77 2.29 -0.63
N SER A 66 23.61 2.05 -1.25
CA SER A 66 22.41 1.47 -0.60
C SER A 66 21.81 0.37 -1.48
N SER A 67 22.65 -0.53 -1.97
CA SER A 67 22.21 -1.76 -2.65
C SER A 67 21.82 -2.90 -1.69
N GLY A 68 21.78 -2.66 -0.36
CA GLY A 68 21.47 -3.69 0.64
C GLY A 68 20.36 -3.38 1.66
N ASP A 69 19.82 -2.15 1.73
CA ASP A 69 19.03 -1.72 2.90
C ASP A 69 17.51 -1.54 2.66
N PHE A 70 16.97 -1.82 1.47
CA PHE A 70 15.56 -1.50 1.20
C PHE A 70 14.56 -2.36 2.02
N ASN A 71 14.94 -3.60 2.33
CA ASN A 71 14.08 -4.59 2.96
C ASN A 71 14.68 -5.08 4.30
N HIS A 72 15.16 -4.15 5.13
CA HIS A 72 15.70 -4.47 6.45
C HIS A 72 14.63 -4.32 7.55
N PHE A 73 14.33 -5.41 8.26
CA PHE A 73 13.28 -5.48 9.28
C PHE A 73 13.81 -6.04 10.60
N PRO A 74 14.63 -5.27 11.36
CA PRO A 74 15.26 -5.77 12.59
C PRO A 74 14.24 -6.09 13.68
N GLU A 75 13.14 -5.31 13.74
CA GLU A 75 12.04 -5.51 14.69
C GLU A 75 11.15 -6.72 14.35
N ASP A 76 11.36 -7.36 13.19
CA ASP A 76 10.50 -8.44 12.70
C ASP A 76 11.28 -9.41 11.78
N PRO A 77 12.20 -10.20 12.36
CA PRO A 77 13.07 -11.08 11.58
C PRO A 77 12.27 -12.11 10.78
N VAL A 78 11.15 -12.61 11.31
CA VAL A 78 10.28 -13.57 10.62
C VAL A 78 9.72 -12.97 9.33
N PHE A 79 9.26 -11.71 9.35
CA PHE A 79 8.84 -11.03 8.14
C PHE A 79 10.01 -10.82 7.17
N GLY A 80 11.19 -10.44 7.70
CA GLY A 80 12.42 -10.30 6.91
C GLY A 80 12.82 -11.59 6.17
N GLU A 81 12.73 -12.74 6.83
CA GLU A 81 13.00 -14.06 6.23
C GLU A 81 12.01 -14.41 5.11
N ILE A 82 10.73 -14.02 5.24
CA ILE A 82 9.73 -14.22 4.18
C ILE A 82 10.06 -13.36 2.96
N VAL A 83 10.44 -12.10 3.16
CA VAL A 83 10.86 -11.20 2.08
C VAL A 83 12.13 -11.73 1.40
N GLN A 84 13.10 -12.19 2.19
CA GLN A 84 14.33 -12.79 1.64
C GLN A 84 14.02 -14.05 0.81
N ARG A 85 13.08 -14.90 1.24
CA ARG A 85 12.62 -16.04 0.44
C ARG A 85 11.98 -15.62 -0.88
N ALA A 86 11.23 -14.52 -0.89
CA ALA A 86 10.67 -13.96 -2.13
C ALA A 86 11.77 -13.46 -3.08
N GLU A 87 12.80 -12.80 -2.55
CA GLU A 87 13.96 -12.34 -3.34
C GLU A 87 14.73 -13.52 -3.94
N GLN A 88 15.01 -14.56 -3.14
CA GLN A 88 15.65 -15.80 -3.59
C GLN A 88 14.82 -16.53 -4.66
N ALA A 89 13.49 -16.54 -4.53
CA ALA A 89 12.59 -17.11 -5.53
C ALA A 89 12.73 -16.37 -6.87
N ILE A 90 12.72 -15.04 -6.85
CA ILE A 90 12.90 -14.21 -8.04
C ILE A 90 14.28 -14.43 -8.68
N GLU A 91 15.34 -14.49 -7.87
CA GLU A 91 16.71 -14.74 -8.35
C GLU A 91 16.87 -16.13 -8.99
N SER A 92 16.16 -17.13 -8.48
CA SER A 92 16.11 -18.48 -9.03
C SER A 92 15.13 -18.66 -10.20
N GLY A 93 14.47 -17.58 -10.65
CA GLY A 93 13.57 -17.59 -11.81
C GLY A 93 12.12 -17.97 -11.48
N VAL A 94 11.77 -18.09 -10.20
CA VAL A 94 10.39 -18.27 -9.73
C VAL A 94 9.78 -16.89 -9.49
N PHE A 95 9.10 -16.36 -10.51
CA PHE A 95 8.60 -14.99 -10.49
C PHE A 95 7.20 -14.86 -9.87
N PRO A 96 6.88 -13.71 -9.25
CA PRO A 96 5.52 -13.37 -8.85
C PRO A 96 4.54 -13.40 -10.03
N GLU A 97 3.36 -13.95 -9.81
CA GLU A 97 2.31 -14.10 -10.82
C GLU A 97 1.23 -13.06 -10.64
N ARG A 98 0.80 -12.44 -11.74
CA ARG A 98 -0.23 -11.40 -11.70
C ARG A 98 -1.59 -12.02 -11.35
N ILE A 99 -2.29 -11.42 -10.39
CA ILE A 99 -3.65 -11.82 -10.05
C ILE A 99 -4.59 -11.35 -11.16
N SER A 100 -5.32 -12.29 -11.77
CA SER A 100 -6.24 -12.03 -12.89
C SER A 100 -7.53 -11.33 -12.44
N GLN A 101 -8.00 -11.67 -11.25
CA GLN A 101 -9.15 -11.06 -10.58
C GLN A 101 -8.69 -9.87 -9.73
N GLY A 102 -9.32 -8.69 -9.89
CA GLY A 102 -9.04 -7.50 -9.08
C GLY A 102 -8.58 -6.25 -9.83
N SER A 103 -8.20 -5.23 -9.04
CA SER A 103 -7.64 -3.98 -9.56
C SER A 103 -6.29 -4.26 -10.24
N SER A 104 -5.98 -3.53 -11.32
CA SER A 104 -4.71 -3.72 -12.02
C SER A 104 -3.53 -3.48 -11.07
N GLY A 105 -2.57 -4.41 -11.02
CA GLY A 105 -1.31 -4.23 -10.29
C GLY A 105 -1.22 -4.99 -8.95
N SER A 106 -1.67 -6.26 -8.90
CA SER A 106 -1.46 -7.14 -7.74
C SER A 106 -0.84 -8.46 -8.18
N TYR A 107 0.07 -9.01 -7.37
CA TYR A 107 0.88 -10.18 -7.70
C TYR A 107 0.92 -11.17 -6.54
N PHE A 108 0.70 -12.45 -6.81
CA PHE A 108 1.06 -13.54 -5.90
C PHE A 108 2.57 -13.74 -5.92
N VAL A 109 3.21 -13.44 -4.80
CA VAL A 109 4.63 -13.69 -4.59
C VAL A 109 4.81 -15.12 -4.09
N LYS A 110 5.84 -15.78 -4.63
CA LYS A 110 6.13 -17.19 -4.37
C LYS A 110 7.46 -17.36 -3.64
N ASP A 111 7.59 -18.47 -2.93
CA ASP A 111 8.89 -18.95 -2.43
C ASP A 111 9.64 -19.74 -3.54
N PRO A 112 10.90 -20.17 -3.30
CA PRO A 112 11.66 -20.94 -4.29
C PRO A 112 11.03 -22.29 -4.66
N LYS A 113 10.08 -22.80 -3.86
CA LYS A 113 9.33 -24.04 -4.15
C LYS A 113 8.05 -23.77 -4.97
N GLY A 114 7.77 -22.51 -5.29
CA GLY A 114 6.58 -22.10 -6.03
C GLY A 114 5.33 -21.93 -5.17
N LYS A 115 5.43 -22.06 -3.84
CA LYS A 115 4.31 -21.83 -2.91
C LYS A 115 4.04 -20.34 -2.78
N ILE A 116 2.77 -19.92 -2.82
CA ILE A 116 2.39 -18.52 -2.59
C ILE A 116 2.64 -18.17 -1.13
N ILE A 117 3.37 -17.09 -0.89
CA ILE A 117 3.75 -16.62 0.46
C ILE A 117 3.23 -15.21 0.75
N ALA A 118 2.94 -14.41 -0.28
CA ALA A 118 2.47 -13.05 -0.10
C ALA A 118 1.71 -12.52 -1.31
N VAL A 119 1.00 -11.42 -1.10
CA VAL A 119 0.43 -10.56 -2.14
C VAL A 119 1.22 -9.26 -2.17
N PHE A 120 1.74 -8.90 -3.34
CA PHE A 120 2.48 -7.66 -3.57
C PHE A 120 1.71 -6.70 -4.47
N LYS A 121 1.53 -5.45 -4.02
CA LYS A 121 0.86 -4.38 -4.78
C LYS A 121 1.81 -3.19 -4.98
N PRO A 122 2.50 -3.09 -6.13
CA PRO A 122 3.43 -1.99 -6.38
C PRO A 122 2.72 -0.66 -6.56
N LYS A 123 3.18 0.38 -5.85
CA LYS A 123 2.69 1.76 -5.92
C LYS A 123 2.53 2.25 -7.36
N SER A 124 3.53 1.98 -8.20
CA SER A 124 3.55 2.47 -9.60
C SER A 124 2.41 1.95 -10.48
N GLU A 125 1.77 0.84 -10.10
CA GLU A 125 0.74 0.15 -10.89
C GLU A 125 -0.67 0.33 -10.33
N GLU A 126 -0.82 1.03 -9.20
CA GLU A 126 -2.12 1.37 -8.60
C GLU A 126 -3.05 2.09 -9.58
N PRO A 127 -4.38 2.15 -9.32
CA PRO A 127 -5.35 2.85 -10.17
C PRO A 127 -4.93 4.25 -10.66
N TYR A 128 -4.19 5.01 -9.83
CA TYR A 128 -3.67 6.35 -10.13
C TYR A 128 -2.15 6.39 -10.39
N GLY A 129 -1.50 5.23 -10.37
CA GLY A 129 -0.10 5.05 -10.69
C GLY A 129 0.18 5.38 -12.16
N HIS A 130 1.37 5.93 -12.42
CA HIS A 130 1.82 6.32 -13.75
C HIS A 130 2.03 5.12 -14.70
N LEU A 131 2.11 3.89 -14.16
CA LEU A 131 2.28 2.63 -14.89
C LEU A 131 1.05 1.72 -14.76
N ASN A 132 -0.13 2.27 -14.49
CA ASN A 132 -1.34 1.44 -14.42
C ASN A 132 -1.62 0.81 -15.80
N PRO A 133 -1.65 -0.54 -15.91
CA PRO A 133 -1.86 -1.22 -17.19
C PRO A 133 -3.30 -1.10 -17.73
N LYS A 134 -4.27 -0.62 -16.94
CA LYS A 134 -5.64 -0.33 -17.39
C LYS A 134 -5.73 1.17 -17.79
N TRP A 135 -5.49 1.47 -19.07
CA TRP A 135 -5.50 2.82 -19.68
C TRP A 135 -6.83 3.60 -19.48
N THR A 136 -7.93 2.88 -19.26
CA THR A 136 -9.29 3.43 -19.06
C THR A 136 -9.41 4.37 -17.86
N LYS A 137 -8.64 4.17 -16.77
CA LYS A 137 -8.67 5.07 -15.60
C LYS A 137 -7.90 6.39 -15.83
N TYR A 138 -6.91 6.39 -16.71
CA TYR A 138 -6.21 7.62 -17.12
C TYR A 138 -7.13 8.51 -17.99
N PHE A 139 -7.88 7.92 -18.92
CA PHE A 139 -8.88 8.62 -19.72
C PHE A 139 -9.99 9.25 -18.85
N HIS A 140 -10.49 8.52 -17.84
CA HIS A 140 -11.47 9.04 -16.88
C HIS A 140 -10.93 10.21 -16.02
N LYS A 141 -9.64 10.19 -15.66
CA LYS A 141 -8.97 11.28 -14.93
C LYS A 141 -8.89 12.58 -15.75
N VAL A 142 -8.79 12.48 -17.07
CA VAL A 142 -8.64 13.63 -17.98
C VAL A 142 -9.99 14.21 -18.42
N CYS A 143 -11.03 13.37 -18.62
CA CYS A 143 -12.33 13.84 -19.11
C CYS A 143 -13.33 14.28 -18.02
N CYS A 144 -13.30 13.75 -16.79
CA CYS A 144 -14.29 14.09 -15.73
C CYS A 144 -13.69 14.05 -14.30
N PRO A 145 -12.91 15.06 -13.88
CA PRO A 145 -12.23 15.06 -12.58
C PRO A 145 -13.15 15.08 -11.34
N CYS A 146 -14.42 15.48 -11.48
CA CYS A 146 -15.41 15.47 -10.41
C CYS A 146 -16.17 14.14 -10.24
N CYS A 147 -16.13 13.24 -11.24
CA CYS A 147 -16.91 12.00 -11.25
C CYS A 147 -16.08 10.74 -10.98
N PHE A 148 -14.74 10.81 -11.11
CA PHE A 148 -13.89 9.62 -11.10
C PHE A 148 -12.83 9.65 -10.00
N GLY A 149 -13.00 8.70 -9.08
CA GLY A 149 -12.11 8.45 -7.94
C GLY A 149 -12.69 8.81 -6.58
N ARG A 150 -12.03 8.37 -5.51
CA ARG A 150 -12.46 8.69 -4.14
C ARG A 150 -11.89 10.03 -3.72
N GLY A 151 -12.64 11.11 -3.94
CA GLY A 151 -12.22 12.49 -3.66
C GLY A 151 -11.95 12.83 -2.19
N CYS A 152 -12.12 11.85 -1.28
CA CYS A 152 -11.72 11.94 0.13
C CYS A 152 -10.39 11.21 0.44
N LEU A 153 -9.78 10.54 -0.54
CA LEU A 153 -8.52 9.80 -0.38
C LEU A 153 -7.35 10.55 -1.04
N VAL A 154 -6.17 10.40 -0.45
CA VAL A 154 -4.91 10.89 -1.07
C VAL A 154 -4.56 9.97 -2.25
N PRO A 155 -4.31 10.50 -3.45
CA PRO A 155 -3.97 9.68 -4.61
C PRO A 155 -2.66 8.92 -4.43
N ASN A 156 -2.58 7.69 -4.96
CA ASN A 156 -1.34 6.92 -5.13
C ASN A 156 -0.59 6.59 -3.82
N GLN A 157 -1.33 6.43 -2.73
CA GLN A 157 -0.86 6.00 -1.41
C GLN A 157 -1.56 4.72 -0.94
N GLY A 158 -2.12 3.92 -1.84
CA GLY A 158 -2.86 2.71 -1.47
C GLY A 158 -1.98 1.69 -0.73
N TYR A 159 -0.73 1.51 -1.19
CA TYR A 159 0.25 0.67 -0.52
C TYR A 159 0.57 1.11 0.92
N LEU A 160 0.52 2.41 1.22
CA LEU A 160 0.67 2.91 2.60
C LEU A 160 -0.58 2.60 3.42
N SER A 161 -1.78 2.76 2.83
CA SER A 161 -3.04 2.39 3.48
C SER A 161 -3.07 0.91 3.87
N GLU A 162 -2.55 0.02 3.00
CA GLU A 162 -2.41 -1.42 3.30
C GLU A 162 -1.47 -1.67 4.50
N ALA A 163 -0.28 -1.08 4.49
CA ALA A 163 0.69 -1.25 5.57
C ALA A 163 0.19 -0.61 6.89
N ALA A 164 -0.50 0.52 6.80
CA ALA A 164 -1.06 1.25 7.92
C ALA A 164 -2.22 0.50 8.58
N ALA A 165 -3.04 -0.22 7.81
CA ALA A 165 -4.07 -1.09 8.36
C ALA A 165 -3.45 -2.21 9.21
N SER A 166 -2.35 -2.83 8.73
CA SER A 166 -1.59 -3.82 9.52
C SER A 166 -0.97 -3.20 10.76
N LEU A 167 -0.49 -1.95 10.70
CA LEU A 167 0.06 -1.23 11.86
C LEU A 167 -1.03 -0.97 12.91
N VAL A 168 -2.20 -0.47 12.50
CA VAL A 168 -3.34 -0.23 13.40
C VAL A 168 -3.83 -1.54 14.02
N ASP A 169 -3.93 -2.62 13.23
CA ASP A 169 -4.29 -3.95 13.70
C ASP A 169 -3.34 -4.45 14.80
N GLN A 170 -2.02 -4.37 14.57
CA GLN A 170 -1.01 -4.76 15.56
C GLN A 170 -1.08 -3.90 16.82
N LYS A 171 -1.20 -2.58 16.67
CA LYS A 171 -1.22 -1.64 17.81
C LYS A 171 -2.48 -1.78 18.66
N LEU A 172 -3.60 -2.19 18.06
CA LEU A 172 -4.84 -2.53 18.77
C LEU A 172 -4.96 -4.01 19.18
N SER A 173 -4.00 -4.86 18.79
CA SER A 173 -4.02 -6.32 19.01
C SER A 173 -5.31 -6.98 18.50
N LEU A 174 -5.73 -6.63 17.28
CA LEU A 174 -6.93 -7.21 16.66
C LEU A 174 -6.63 -8.55 16.01
N GLU A 175 -5.44 -8.71 15.40
CA GLU A 175 -4.93 -9.95 14.82
C GLU A 175 -5.79 -10.49 13.66
N ILE A 176 -6.35 -9.58 12.86
CA ILE A 176 -7.18 -9.93 11.70
C ILE A 176 -6.58 -9.47 10.37
N VAL A 177 -5.66 -8.50 10.36
CA VAL A 177 -4.95 -8.11 9.14
C VAL A 177 -3.72 -8.99 8.97
N PRO A 178 -3.60 -9.77 7.87
CA PRO A 178 -2.35 -10.46 7.58
C PRO A 178 -1.21 -9.45 7.51
N LYS A 179 -0.12 -9.74 8.21
CA LYS A 179 0.99 -8.79 8.40
C LYS A 179 1.41 -8.18 7.06
N THR A 180 1.38 -6.86 6.99
CA THR A 180 1.64 -6.11 5.76
C THR A 180 2.64 -5.00 6.01
N LYS A 181 3.72 -4.95 5.23
CA LYS A 181 4.71 -3.86 5.29
C LYS A 181 5.05 -3.32 3.91
N VAL A 182 5.69 -2.16 3.89
CA VAL A 182 6.25 -1.58 2.67
C VAL A 182 7.54 -2.32 2.31
N VAL A 183 7.61 -2.86 1.10
CA VAL A 183 8.75 -3.65 0.59
C VAL A 183 9.10 -3.15 -0.81
N SER A 184 10.37 -3.30 -1.18
CA SER A 184 10.86 -3.02 -2.54
C SER A 184 11.24 -4.31 -3.26
N LEU A 185 10.56 -4.67 -4.34
CA LEU A 185 10.85 -5.86 -5.15
C LEU A 185 11.11 -5.50 -6.61
N ALA A 186 11.99 -6.25 -7.29
CA ALA A 186 12.17 -6.16 -8.74
C ALA A 186 11.88 -7.53 -9.36
N SER A 187 10.99 -7.61 -10.36
CA SER A 187 10.66 -8.87 -11.05
C SER A 187 10.34 -8.60 -12.51
N GLU A 188 10.75 -9.49 -13.42
CA GLU A 188 10.44 -9.37 -14.86
C GLU A 188 8.93 -9.38 -15.16
N THR A 189 8.12 -9.95 -14.27
CA THR A 189 6.66 -10.04 -14.39
C THR A 189 5.94 -8.74 -14.04
N PHE A 190 6.60 -7.79 -13.35
CA PHE A 190 6.00 -6.49 -13.06
C PHE A 190 5.92 -5.61 -14.32
N HIS A 191 5.05 -4.60 -14.28
CA HIS A 191 4.82 -3.73 -15.42
C HIS A 191 5.85 -2.58 -15.49
N TYR A 192 6.85 -2.69 -16.37
CA TYR A 192 7.87 -1.66 -16.58
C TYR A 192 7.74 -0.98 -17.94
N ASN A 193 8.16 0.28 -18.01
CA ASN A 193 8.28 1.00 -19.27
C ASN A 193 9.29 0.33 -20.22
N ALA A 194 9.09 0.53 -21.53
CA ALA A 194 9.99 0.01 -22.57
C ALA A 194 11.45 0.45 -22.35
N ILE A 195 11.65 1.69 -21.87
CA ILE A 195 12.98 2.24 -21.57
C ILE A 195 13.66 1.46 -20.43
N ASP A 196 12.95 1.15 -19.35
CA ASP A 196 13.53 0.41 -18.21
C ASP A 196 13.87 -1.03 -18.59
N ARG A 197 13.03 -1.65 -19.44
CA ARG A 197 13.33 -2.97 -20.01
C ARG A 197 14.54 -2.93 -20.95
N ALA A 198 14.68 -1.90 -21.79
CA ALA A 198 15.84 -1.75 -22.67
C ALA A 198 17.13 -1.51 -21.87
N LYS A 199 17.09 -0.63 -20.85
CA LYS A 199 18.24 -0.33 -19.98
C LYS A 199 18.71 -1.56 -19.20
N SER A 200 17.78 -2.33 -18.62
CA SER A 200 18.14 -3.54 -17.88
C SER A 200 18.80 -4.59 -18.78
N ARG A 201 18.28 -4.82 -19.99
CA ARG A 201 18.88 -5.70 -21.01
C ARG A 201 20.26 -5.21 -21.44
N GLY A 202 20.41 -3.92 -21.73
CA GLY A 202 21.68 -3.32 -22.14
C GLY A 202 22.77 -3.46 -21.06
N LYS A 203 22.42 -3.21 -19.79
CA LYS A 203 23.34 -3.40 -18.65
C LYS A 203 23.73 -4.86 -18.45
N LYS A 204 22.78 -5.79 -18.56
CA LYS A 204 23.04 -7.23 -18.46
C LYS A 204 23.99 -7.70 -19.56
N TYR A 205 23.74 -7.28 -20.81
CA TYR A 205 24.61 -7.57 -21.95
C TYR A 205 26.01 -6.97 -21.78
N ALA A 206 26.12 -5.72 -21.33
CA ALA A 206 27.40 -5.08 -21.10
C ALA A 206 28.20 -5.76 -19.97
N LEU A 207 27.53 -6.30 -18.93
CA LEU A 207 28.16 -7.12 -17.90
C LEU A 207 28.69 -8.44 -18.46
N GLU A 208 27.90 -9.14 -19.28
CA GLU A 208 28.28 -10.42 -19.87
C GLU A 208 29.40 -10.28 -20.92
N LYS A 209 29.39 -9.21 -21.73
CA LYS A 209 30.34 -9.02 -22.84
C LYS A 209 31.58 -8.20 -22.48
N VAL A 210 31.45 -7.22 -21.58
CA VAL A 210 32.55 -6.35 -21.17
C VAL A 210 32.55 -6.21 -19.63
N PRO A 211 33.03 -7.23 -18.90
CA PRO A 211 32.96 -7.24 -17.43
C PRO A 211 33.60 -6.01 -16.77
N LYS A 212 34.65 -5.42 -17.39
CA LYS A 212 35.31 -4.20 -16.89
C LYS A 212 34.40 -2.95 -16.90
N VAL A 213 33.45 -2.87 -17.83
CA VAL A 213 32.44 -1.80 -17.91
C VAL A 213 31.22 -2.18 -17.08
N GLY A 214 30.80 -3.45 -17.14
CA GLY A 214 29.69 -3.97 -16.36
C GLY A 214 29.83 -3.80 -14.85
N ARG A 215 31.04 -4.04 -14.31
CA ARG A 215 31.36 -3.85 -12.88
C ARG A 215 31.24 -2.41 -12.39
N ARG A 216 31.18 -1.41 -13.30
CA ARG A 216 30.93 0.00 -12.95
C ARG A 216 29.45 0.32 -12.78
N PHE A 217 28.55 -0.57 -13.21
CA PHE A 217 27.13 -0.37 -12.96
C PHE A 217 26.81 -0.72 -11.51
N HIS A 218 26.44 0.29 -10.73
CA HIS A 218 25.97 0.15 -9.35
C HIS A 218 24.71 -0.73 -9.23
N ARG A 219 24.01 -1.01 -10.33
CA ARG A 219 22.84 -1.88 -10.37
C ARG A 219 22.65 -2.51 -11.75
N VAL A 220 22.64 -3.84 -11.79
CA VAL A 220 22.31 -4.65 -12.97
C VAL A 220 20.93 -5.27 -12.73
N GLY A 221 20.01 -5.14 -13.70
CA GLY A 221 18.62 -5.61 -13.58
C GLY A 221 17.58 -4.48 -13.57
N LEU A 222 16.32 -4.85 -13.33
CA LEU A 222 15.18 -3.93 -13.30
C LEU A 222 15.21 -3.06 -12.02
N PRO A 223 14.70 -1.82 -12.08
CA PRO A 223 14.57 -0.99 -10.88
C PRO A 223 13.53 -1.61 -9.93
N PRO A 224 13.73 -1.51 -8.60
CA PRO A 224 12.80 -2.09 -7.66
C PRO A 224 11.57 -1.21 -7.58
N LYS A 225 10.42 -1.84 -7.41
CA LYS A 225 9.16 -1.16 -7.17
C LYS A 225 8.87 -1.23 -5.69
N VAL A 226 8.57 -0.07 -5.10
CA VAL A 226 7.99 0.00 -3.76
C VAL A 226 6.51 -0.38 -3.83
N GLY A 227 6.04 -1.12 -2.84
CA GLY A 227 4.65 -1.55 -2.75
C GLY A 227 4.34 -2.16 -1.38
N SER A 228 3.08 -2.51 -1.16
CA SER A 228 2.67 -3.26 0.02
C SER A 228 2.93 -4.74 -0.23
N PHE A 229 3.46 -5.41 0.79
CA PHE A 229 3.71 -6.84 0.82
C PHE A 229 2.95 -7.42 2.00
N GLN A 230 1.84 -8.09 1.69
CA GLN A 230 0.92 -8.69 2.65
C GLN A 230 1.13 -10.20 2.68
N LEU A 231 1.29 -10.78 3.86
CA LEU A 231 1.41 -12.24 3.99
C LEU A 231 0.16 -12.95 3.45
N PHE A 232 0.36 -14.03 2.71
CA PHE A 232 -0.73 -14.85 2.19
C PHE A 232 -1.29 -15.73 3.30
N VAL A 233 -2.62 -15.87 3.36
CA VAL A 233 -3.32 -16.73 4.33
C VAL A 233 -3.97 -17.92 3.63
N GLU A 234 -3.73 -19.12 4.15
CA GLU A 234 -4.19 -20.39 3.57
C GLU A 234 -5.48 -20.87 4.24
N GLY A 235 -6.36 -21.51 3.44
CA GLY A 235 -7.62 -22.08 3.94
C GLY A 235 -8.76 -21.08 4.14
N TYR A 236 -8.56 -19.83 3.73
CA TYR A 236 -9.56 -18.77 3.79
C TYR A 236 -10.42 -18.73 2.51
N GLN A 237 -11.68 -18.34 2.64
CA GLN A 237 -12.60 -18.05 1.54
C GLN A 237 -13.29 -16.71 1.77
N GLU A 238 -13.86 -16.11 0.72
CA GLU A 238 -14.64 -14.86 0.83
C GLU A 238 -15.73 -14.96 1.90
N ALA A 239 -15.94 -13.89 2.65
CA ALA A 239 -16.93 -13.91 3.72
C ALA A 239 -18.35 -14.15 3.19
N ASP A 240 -18.71 -13.61 2.02
CA ASP A 240 -20.00 -13.86 1.38
C ASP A 240 -20.27 -15.36 1.17
N TYR A 241 -19.25 -16.14 0.80
CA TYR A 241 -19.37 -17.59 0.64
C TYR A 241 -19.79 -18.28 1.96
N TRP A 242 -19.09 -17.95 3.05
CA TRP A 242 -19.36 -18.57 4.35
C TRP A 242 -20.65 -18.06 5.00
N LEU A 243 -20.94 -16.76 4.89
CA LEU A 243 -22.17 -16.18 5.42
C LEU A 243 -23.41 -16.83 4.82
N ARG A 244 -23.44 -17.06 3.49
CA ARG A 244 -24.53 -17.78 2.82
C ARG A 244 -24.66 -19.23 3.32
N LYS A 245 -23.53 -19.90 3.57
CA LYS A 245 -23.56 -21.24 4.17
C LYS A 245 -24.12 -21.24 5.59
N PHE A 246 -23.76 -20.26 6.40
CA PHE A 246 -24.25 -20.15 7.78
C PHE A 246 -25.72 -19.75 7.88
N GLU A 247 -26.28 -19.09 6.85
CA GLU A 247 -27.72 -18.87 6.75
C GLU A 247 -28.49 -20.19 6.51
N ALA A 248 -27.94 -21.08 5.69
CA ALA A 248 -28.55 -22.38 5.40
C ALA A 248 -28.32 -23.41 6.52
N GLU A 249 -27.10 -23.46 7.06
CA GLU A 249 -26.68 -24.37 8.13
C GLU A 249 -26.09 -23.55 9.30
N PRO A 250 -26.93 -23.15 10.27
CA PRO A 250 -26.49 -22.28 11.37
C PRO A 250 -25.35 -22.87 12.19
N LEU A 251 -24.37 -22.02 12.49
CA LEU A 251 -23.23 -22.39 13.34
C LEU A 251 -23.68 -22.79 14.76
N PRO A 252 -23.00 -23.76 15.38
CA PRO A 252 -23.09 -24.01 16.81
C PRO A 252 -22.83 -22.72 17.63
N GLU A 253 -23.44 -22.62 18.82
CA GLU A 253 -23.40 -21.41 19.65
C GLU A 253 -21.98 -20.91 19.95
N ASN A 254 -21.07 -21.83 20.29
CA ASN A 254 -19.66 -21.51 20.55
C ASN A 254 -18.99 -20.88 19.31
N MET A 255 -19.21 -21.46 18.13
CA MET A 255 -18.65 -20.99 16.86
C MET A 255 -19.25 -19.64 16.45
N ARG A 256 -20.55 -19.46 16.66
CA ARG A 256 -21.20 -18.17 16.38
C ARG A 256 -20.65 -17.05 17.27
N LYS A 257 -20.38 -17.32 18.55
CA LYS A 257 -19.73 -16.37 19.45
C LYS A 257 -18.32 -16.01 19.00
N GLN A 258 -17.53 -17.00 18.56
CA GLN A 258 -16.20 -16.75 17.99
C GLN A 258 -16.27 -15.90 16.71
N LEU A 259 -17.17 -16.23 15.78
CA LEU A 259 -17.41 -15.43 14.58
C LEU A 259 -17.80 -13.99 14.93
N GLN A 260 -18.67 -13.81 15.92
CA GLN A 260 -19.10 -12.49 16.38
C GLN A 260 -17.92 -11.69 16.97
N SER A 261 -17.08 -12.30 17.80
CA SER A 261 -15.88 -11.66 18.36
C SER A 261 -14.91 -11.22 17.25
N GLN A 262 -14.62 -12.11 16.29
CA GLN A 262 -13.80 -11.78 15.11
C GLN A 262 -14.41 -10.66 14.26
N PHE A 263 -15.73 -10.69 14.07
CA PHE A 263 -16.47 -9.67 13.33
C PHE A 263 -16.39 -8.29 14.00
N GLU A 264 -16.50 -8.24 15.33
CA GLU A 264 -16.34 -7.00 16.09
C GLU A 264 -14.95 -6.39 15.92
N ARG A 265 -13.89 -7.21 15.85
CA ARG A 265 -12.53 -6.76 15.55
C ARG A 265 -12.43 -6.14 14.16
N LEU A 266 -13.09 -6.74 13.15
CA LEU A 266 -13.18 -6.17 11.79
C LEU A 266 -13.87 -4.82 11.79
N VAL A 267 -14.99 -4.70 12.53
CA VAL A 267 -15.72 -3.44 12.69
C VAL A 267 -14.83 -2.37 13.31
N VAL A 268 -14.11 -2.70 14.38
CA VAL A 268 -13.18 -1.77 15.06
C VAL A 268 -12.12 -1.27 14.09
N LEU A 269 -11.43 -2.17 13.38
CA LEU A 269 -10.41 -1.82 12.39
C LEU A 269 -10.97 -0.87 11.33
N ASP A 270 -12.02 -1.31 10.62
CA ASP A 270 -12.60 -0.55 9.51
C ASP A 270 -13.13 0.81 9.93
N TYR A 271 -13.69 0.90 11.14
CA TYR A 271 -14.18 2.16 11.66
C TYR A 271 -13.03 3.11 12.00
N VAL A 272 -11.99 2.64 12.69
CA VAL A 272 -10.81 3.46 13.06
C VAL A 272 -10.12 4.00 11.80
N ILE A 273 -9.83 3.15 10.82
CA ILE A 273 -9.15 3.57 9.57
C ILE A 273 -10.09 4.27 8.58
N ARG A 274 -11.40 4.30 8.86
CA ARG A 274 -12.48 4.70 7.96
C ARG A 274 -12.31 4.10 6.57
N ASN A 275 -12.36 2.77 6.49
CA ASN A 275 -12.29 2.06 5.23
C ASN A 275 -13.44 2.50 4.29
N THR A 276 -13.12 2.75 3.02
CA THR A 276 -14.08 3.22 2.01
C THR A 276 -14.47 2.13 1.00
N ASP A 277 -13.97 0.90 1.19
CA ASP A 277 -14.14 -0.21 0.24
C ASP A 277 -14.36 -1.59 0.87
N ARG A 278 -14.88 -1.66 2.10
CA ARG A 278 -15.17 -2.97 2.69
C ARG A 278 -16.47 -3.55 2.13
N GLY A 279 -16.36 -4.38 1.10
CA GLY A 279 -17.37 -5.35 0.65
C GLY A 279 -17.24 -6.69 1.35
N ASN A 280 -18.24 -7.57 1.20
CA ASN A 280 -18.22 -8.93 1.77
C ASN A 280 -17.32 -9.91 0.99
N ASP A 281 -16.79 -9.45 -0.13
CA ASP A 281 -15.72 -10.04 -0.94
C ASP A 281 -14.31 -9.63 -0.44
N ASN A 282 -14.21 -8.54 0.31
CA ASN A 282 -12.93 -7.94 0.75
C ASN A 282 -12.54 -8.32 2.18
N TRP A 283 -13.15 -9.33 2.78
CA TRP A 283 -12.67 -9.97 4.00
C TRP A 283 -12.96 -11.45 3.91
N LEU A 284 -12.10 -12.25 4.51
CA LEU A 284 -12.13 -13.69 4.36
C LEU A 284 -12.49 -14.35 5.69
N ILE A 285 -13.13 -15.50 5.61
CA ILE A 285 -13.40 -16.38 6.75
C ILE A 285 -12.68 -17.71 6.50
N LYS A 286 -11.99 -18.19 7.53
CA LYS A 286 -11.53 -19.57 7.64
C LYS A 286 -12.40 -20.27 8.67
N TYR A 287 -12.97 -21.41 8.31
CA TYR A 287 -13.76 -22.24 9.20
C TYR A 287 -13.36 -23.71 9.00
N GLU A 288 -12.82 -24.30 10.07
CA GLU A 288 -12.45 -25.72 10.12
C GLU A 288 -13.49 -26.46 10.98
N LYS A 289 -14.24 -27.41 10.39
CA LYS A 289 -15.11 -28.30 11.15
C LYS A 289 -14.26 -29.40 11.80
N ALA A 290 -14.62 -29.79 13.02
CA ALA A 290 -13.99 -30.92 13.70
C ALA A 290 -14.25 -32.19 12.87
N GLY A 291 -13.20 -32.74 12.26
CA GLY A 291 -13.24 -33.97 11.48
C GLY A 291 -12.92 -33.83 9.98
N ASP A 292 -12.67 -32.63 9.45
CA ASP A 292 -12.43 -32.41 8.01
C ASP A 292 -10.96 -32.63 7.54
N GLU A 293 -10.06 -33.13 8.39
CA GLU A 293 -8.71 -33.54 7.94
C GLU A 293 -8.74 -34.98 7.39
N ALA A 294 -8.40 -35.14 6.10
CA ALA A 294 -8.01 -36.43 5.53
C ALA A 294 -6.84 -37.03 6.35
N PRO A 295 -6.79 -38.35 6.56
CA PRO A 295 -5.81 -38.95 7.47
C PRO A 295 -4.39 -38.66 6.97
N SER A 296 -3.64 -37.82 7.69
CA SER A 296 -2.22 -37.69 7.42
C SER A 296 -1.54 -38.98 7.87
N GLU A 297 -1.06 -39.78 6.91
CA GLU A 297 -0.15 -40.89 7.18
C GLU A 297 1.15 -40.34 7.78
N LYS A 298 1.18 -40.23 9.11
CA LYS A 298 2.37 -40.31 9.95
C LYS A 298 1.92 -40.27 11.41
N GLY A 299 1.94 -41.45 12.04
CA GLY A 299 1.66 -41.58 13.46
C GLY A 299 2.75 -40.93 14.31
N SER A 300 2.31 -40.10 15.27
CA SER A 300 3.02 -39.84 16.52
C SER A 300 2.09 -39.05 17.47
N GLU A 301 1.86 -39.64 18.65
CA GLU A 301 1.51 -39.05 19.96
C GLU A 301 0.46 -37.93 20.06
N TRP A 302 -0.60 -38.21 20.85
CA TRP A 302 -1.50 -37.28 21.54
C TRP A 302 -1.54 -35.85 21.00
N SER A 303 -2.16 -35.66 19.85
CA SER A 303 -2.55 -34.33 19.41
C SER A 303 -3.73 -33.87 20.26
N GLU A 304 -3.61 -32.76 20.97
CA GLU A 304 -4.75 -32.10 21.60
C GLU A 304 -5.89 -31.96 20.57
N PRO A 305 -7.17 -32.07 20.97
CA PRO A 305 -8.28 -31.85 20.05
C PRO A 305 -8.09 -30.49 19.39
N LYS A 306 -7.85 -30.46 18.07
CA LYS A 306 -7.86 -29.20 17.31
C LYS A 306 -9.28 -28.66 17.42
N ASP A 307 -9.47 -27.69 18.30
CA ASP A 307 -10.74 -27.01 18.46
C ASP A 307 -11.19 -26.47 17.11
N CYS A 308 -12.49 -26.63 16.78
CA CYS A 308 -13.09 -25.90 15.67
C CYS A 308 -12.77 -24.42 15.84
N ALA A 309 -12.13 -23.80 14.85
CA ALA A 309 -11.75 -22.41 14.91
C ALA A 309 -12.37 -21.65 13.73
N ILE A 310 -12.99 -20.51 14.04
CA ILE A 310 -13.38 -19.51 13.05
C ILE A 310 -12.42 -18.32 13.16
N GLN A 311 -11.84 -17.93 12.03
CA GLN A 311 -10.92 -16.78 11.94
C GLN A 311 -11.33 -15.86 10.79
N ILE A 312 -11.17 -14.55 10.97
CA ILE A 312 -11.36 -13.55 9.93
C ILE A 312 -10.02 -13.00 9.49
N ALA A 313 -9.85 -12.83 8.17
CA ALA A 313 -8.74 -12.08 7.59
C ALA A 313 -9.24 -10.83 6.85
N ALA A 314 -8.84 -9.65 7.32
CA ALA A 314 -9.14 -8.37 6.71
C ALA A 314 -8.09 -8.01 5.63
N ILE A 315 -8.42 -8.28 4.37
CA ILE A 315 -7.55 -8.06 3.21
C ILE A 315 -7.96 -6.79 2.43
N ASP A 316 -7.16 -6.37 1.45
CA ASP A 316 -7.48 -5.24 0.56
C ASP A 316 -7.84 -3.93 1.28
N ASN A 317 -6.93 -3.45 2.14
CA ASN A 317 -7.09 -2.25 2.95
C ASN A 317 -6.55 -0.99 2.25
N GLY A 318 -6.29 -1.04 0.93
CA GLY A 318 -5.64 0.02 0.18
C GLY A 318 -6.44 1.31 -0.02
N LEU A 319 -7.70 1.34 0.43
CA LEU A 319 -8.61 2.46 0.23
C LEU A 319 -9.23 2.92 1.57
N ALA A 320 -8.37 3.16 2.54
CA ALA A 320 -8.69 3.70 3.87
C ALA A 320 -7.92 5.01 4.12
N PHE A 321 -7.97 5.52 5.36
CA PHE A 321 -7.34 6.77 5.80
C PHE A 321 -7.74 8.00 4.97
N PRO A 322 -9.04 8.31 4.84
CA PRO A 322 -9.47 9.51 4.14
C PRO A 322 -9.09 10.79 4.89
N PHE A 323 -8.77 11.85 4.16
CA PHE A 323 -8.45 13.17 4.72
C PHE A 323 -9.69 14.01 5.06
N LYS A 324 -10.88 13.53 4.66
CA LYS A 324 -12.18 14.09 5.05
C LYS A 324 -13.22 12.99 5.03
N HIS A 325 -14.31 13.15 5.77
CA HIS A 325 -15.46 12.25 5.59
C HIS A 325 -16.00 12.34 4.15
N PRO A 326 -16.50 11.22 3.57
CA PRO A 326 -17.08 11.23 2.24
C PRO A 326 -18.25 12.20 2.12
N ASP A 327 -18.38 12.89 0.99
CA ASP A 327 -19.54 13.75 0.73
C ASP A 327 -20.81 12.88 0.58
N GLU A 328 -21.99 13.40 0.96
CA GLU A 328 -23.24 12.59 1.05
C GLU A 328 -23.64 11.88 -0.25
N TRP A 329 -23.41 12.52 -1.40
CA TRP A 329 -23.69 11.94 -2.72
C TRP A 329 -22.81 10.71 -3.04
N ARG A 330 -21.78 10.45 -2.24
CA ARG A 330 -20.92 9.28 -2.35
C ARG A 330 -20.46 8.78 -0.97
N ALA A 331 -21.37 8.11 -0.27
CA ALA A 331 -21.23 7.82 1.16
C ALA A 331 -20.16 6.76 1.55
N TYR A 332 -19.72 5.91 0.62
CA TYR A 332 -18.85 4.73 0.88
C TYR A 332 -19.22 4.00 2.18
N PRO A 333 -20.36 3.30 2.18
CA PRO A 333 -20.85 2.63 3.37
C PRO A 333 -19.98 1.41 3.68
N PHE A 334 -20.05 0.96 4.94
CA PHE A 334 -19.49 -0.32 5.34
C PHE A 334 -20.50 -1.42 5.00
N HIS A 335 -20.19 -2.32 4.05
CA HIS A 335 -21.19 -3.32 3.62
C HIS A 335 -21.56 -4.31 4.71
N TRP A 336 -20.65 -4.57 5.66
CA TRP A 336 -20.98 -5.40 6.82
C TRP A 336 -22.06 -4.79 7.73
N ALA A 337 -22.37 -3.50 7.63
CA ALA A 337 -23.39 -2.86 8.46
C ALA A 337 -24.81 -3.39 8.21
N TRP A 338 -25.04 -4.03 7.05
CA TRP A 338 -26.32 -4.66 6.71
C TRP A 338 -26.43 -6.11 7.18
N LEU A 339 -25.35 -6.69 7.70
CA LEU A 339 -25.36 -8.07 8.18
C LEU A 339 -26.12 -8.17 9.52
N PRO A 340 -26.78 -9.30 9.82
CA PRO A 340 -27.42 -9.54 11.11
C PRO A 340 -26.47 -9.34 12.31
N GLN A 341 -25.19 -9.72 12.15
CA GLN A 341 -24.12 -9.57 13.12
C GLN A 341 -23.89 -8.11 13.54
N ALA A 342 -24.17 -7.15 12.65
CA ALA A 342 -24.01 -5.72 12.95
C ALA A 342 -25.08 -5.18 13.90
N LYS A 343 -26.17 -5.93 14.14
CA LYS A 343 -27.23 -5.57 15.11
C LYS A 343 -26.91 -6.03 16.53
N VAL A 344 -25.94 -6.92 16.70
CA VAL A 344 -25.52 -7.43 18.01
C VAL A 344 -24.67 -6.35 18.71
N PRO A 345 -24.97 -5.99 19.97
CA PRO A 345 -24.14 -5.09 20.76
C PRO A 345 -22.70 -5.59 20.89
N PHE A 346 -21.72 -4.67 20.95
CA PHE A 346 -20.32 -5.06 21.18
C PHE A 346 -20.19 -5.88 22.45
N SER A 347 -19.51 -7.03 22.34
CA SER A 347 -19.24 -7.92 23.47
C SER A 347 -18.35 -7.26 24.53
N GLN A 348 -18.40 -7.78 25.75
CA GLN A 348 -17.50 -7.34 26.81
C GLN A 348 -16.03 -7.61 26.47
N GLU A 349 -15.74 -8.71 25.78
CA GLU A 349 -14.39 -9.05 25.28
C GLU A 349 -13.82 -7.92 24.41
N THR A 350 -14.56 -7.49 23.38
CA THR A 350 -14.11 -6.40 22.50
C THR A 350 -13.97 -5.08 23.26
N ARG A 351 -14.88 -4.79 24.19
CA ARG A 351 -14.81 -3.57 25.02
C ARG A 351 -13.54 -3.56 25.86
N ASP A 352 -13.24 -4.66 26.55
CA ASP A 352 -12.06 -4.76 27.43
C ASP A 352 -10.76 -4.69 26.62
N LEU A 353 -10.72 -5.32 25.44
CA LEU A 353 -9.59 -5.31 24.52
C LEU A 353 -9.27 -3.90 24.00
N VAL A 354 -10.29 -3.16 23.57
CA VAL A 354 -10.12 -1.94 22.77
C VAL A 354 -10.24 -0.66 23.60
N LEU A 355 -11.19 -0.60 24.54
CA LEU A 355 -11.58 0.65 25.21
C LEU A 355 -10.44 1.25 26.03
N SER A 356 -9.68 0.41 26.75
CA SER A 356 -8.52 0.84 27.55
C SER A 356 -7.46 1.55 26.71
N ARG A 357 -7.24 1.09 25.47
CA ARG A 357 -6.27 1.67 24.54
C ARG A 357 -6.79 2.96 23.91
N ILE A 358 -7.96 2.91 23.27
CA ILE A 358 -8.43 4.06 22.47
C ILE A 358 -8.94 5.24 23.30
N SER A 359 -9.25 5.02 24.59
CA SER A 359 -9.60 6.11 25.52
C SER A 359 -8.39 6.82 26.10
N ASP A 360 -7.19 6.22 26.03
CA ASP A 360 -5.94 6.87 26.41
C ASP A 360 -5.43 7.76 25.26
N MET A 361 -5.28 9.05 25.55
CA MET A 361 -4.78 10.01 24.58
C MET A 361 -3.31 9.80 24.23
N ASN A 362 -2.51 9.22 25.14
CA ASN A 362 -1.11 8.89 24.82
C ASN A 362 -1.05 7.76 23.79
N PHE A 363 -1.84 6.69 23.98
CA PHE A 363 -1.96 5.64 22.98
C PHE A 363 -2.36 6.16 21.59
N VAL A 364 -3.38 7.03 21.53
CA VAL A 364 -3.82 7.64 20.25
C VAL A 364 -2.74 8.52 19.65
N GLN A 365 -1.99 9.23 20.48
CA GLN A 365 -0.87 10.06 20.07
C GLN A 365 0.25 9.23 19.46
N ASP A 366 0.67 8.16 20.14
CA ASP A 366 1.70 7.23 19.69
C ASP A 366 1.27 6.52 18.40
N LEU A 367 -0.02 6.18 18.25
CA LEU A 367 -0.54 5.62 17.01
C LEU A 367 -0.41 6.61 15.85
N CYS A 368 -0.73 7.89 16.08
CA CYS A 368 -0.55 8.93 15.06
C CYS A 368 0.92 9.13 14.70
N GLU A 369 1.83 8.99 15.66
CA GLU A 369 3.28 9.11 15.43
C GLU A 369 3.83 7.93 14.62
N ASP A 370 3.43 6.70 14.94
CA ASP A 370 3.79 5.53 14.14
C ASP A 370 3.28 5.63 12.69
N LEU A 371 2.04 6.11 12.52
CA LEU A 371 1.48 6.38 11.19
C LEU A 371 2.22 7.51 10.48
N TYR A 372 2.68 8.53 11.20
CA TYR A 372 3.50 9.60 10.62
C TYR A 372 4.83 9.06 10.08
N GLU A 373 5.51 8.23 10.87
CA GLU A 373 6.77 7.58 10.49
C GLU A 373 6.59 6.69 9.25
N LEU A 374 5.46 5.99 9.12
CA LEU A 374 5.13 5.21 7.93
C LEU A 374 4.83 6.10 6.72
N PHE A 375 3.92 7.08 6.85
CA PHE A 375 3.44 7.87 5.71
C PHE A 375 4.50 8.83 5.17
N LYS A 376 5.41 9.34 6.02
CA LYS A 376 6.49 10.24 5.60
C LYS A 376 7.52 9.58 4.68
N THR A 377 7.53 8.25 4.60
CA THR A 377 8.39 7.50 3.66
C THR A 377 8.00 7.74 2.20
N ASP A 378 6.77 8.19 1.94
CA ASP A 378 6.33 8.50 0.60
C ASP A 378 6.90 9.81 0.06
N LYS A 379 7.40 9.79 -1.17
CA LYS A 379 7.94 10.99 -1.84
C LYS A 379 6.88 12.09 -2.04
N GLY A 380 5.60 11.74 -2.08
CA GLY A 380 4.47 12.66 -2.22
C GLY A 380 3.82 13.02 -0.89
N PHE A 381 4.47 12.73 0.25
CA PHE A 381 3.93 13.02 1.57
C PHE A 381 3.69 14.53 1.76
N ASP A 382 2.47 14.87 2.18
CA ASP A 382 2.09 16.22 2.56
C ASP A 382 1.63 16.20 4.03
N LYS A 383 2.38 16.89 4.89
CA LYS A 383 2.10 16.93 6.33
C LYS A 383 0.71 17.51 6.65
N THR A 384 0.24 18.49 5.88
CA THR A 384 -1.07 19.10 6.11
C THR A 384 -2.19 18.11 5.79
N MET A 385 -2.02 17.33 4.73
CA MET A 385 -2.95 16.27 4.34
C MET A 385 -2.95 15.15 5.38
N PHE A 386 -1.78 14.76 5.86
CA PHE A 386 -1.65 13.78 6.93
C PHE A 386 -2.39 14.20 8.21
N GLU A 387 -2.24 15.45 8.65
CA GLU A 387 -2.97 15.95 9.83
C GLU A 387 -4.50 15.91 9.64
N LYS A 388 -4.98 16.10 8.41
CA LYS A 388 -6.40 15.93 8.07
C LYS A 388 -6.84 14.46 8.10
N GLN A 389 -5.99 13.53 7.67
CA GLN A 389 -6.26 12.09 7.82
C GLN A 389 -6.36 11.73 9.30
N MET A 390 -5.43 12.21 10.13
CA MET A 390 -5.44 11.96 11.56
C MET A 390 -6.61 12.65 12.27
N SER A 391 -7.10 13.80 11.79
CA SER A 391 -8.27 14.45 12.37
C SER A 391 -9.56 13.65 12.14
N VAL A 392 -9.69 13.00 10.98
CA VAL A 392 -10.77 12.03 10.72
C VAL A 392 -10.62 10.81 11.63
N MET A 393 -9.43 10.20 11.69
CA MET A 393 -9.17 9.02 12.53
C MET A 393 -9.48 9.28 14.01
N ARG A 394 -9.06 10.44 14.56
CA ARG A 394 -9.41 10.84 15.93
C ARG A 394 -10.92 11.00 16.14
N GLY A 395 -11.63 11.54 15.16
CA GLY A 395 -13.10 11.61 15.19
C GLY A 395 -13.77 10.23 15.19
N GLN A 396 -13.24 9.28 14.42
CA GLN A 396 -13.69 7.89 14.44
C GLN A 396 -13.41 7.24 15.80
N ILE A 397 -12.21 7.42 16.36
CA ILE A 397 -11.84 6.92 17.69
C ILE A 397 -12.77 7.49 18.78
N LEU A 398 -13.11 8.78 18.71
CA LEU A 398 -14.05 9.41 19.64
C LEU A 398 -15.43 8.74 19.60
N ASN A 399 -16.01 8.55 18.42
CA ASN A 399 -17.30 7.89 18.26
C ASN A 399 -17.27 6.43 18.71
N LEU A 400 -16.22 5.69 18.35
CA LEU A 400 -16.03 4.30 18.76
C LEU A 400 -15.92 4.18 20.28
N THR A 401 -15.15 5.07 20.93
CA THR A 401 -15.01 5.11 22.38
C THR A 401 -16.38 5.28 23.07
N GLN A 402 -17.20 6.21 22.57
CA GLN A 402 -18.54 6.44 23.12
C GLN A 402 -19.47 5.25 22.86
N ALA A 403 -19.44 4.65 21.66
CA ALA A 403 -20.25 3.48 21.35
C ALA A 403 -19.91 2.26 22.22
N LEU A 404 -18.62 2.02 22.47
CA LEU A 404 -18.17 0.95 23.37
C LEU A 404 -18.57 1.22 24.82
N LYS A 405 -18.51 2.47 25.30
CA LYS A 405 -18.98 2.83 26.65
C LYS A 405 -20.48 2.57 26.81
N ASP A 406 -21.26 2.96 25.81
CA ASP A 406 -22.73 2.85 25.81
C ASP A 406 -23.24 1.43 25.51
N GLY A 407 -22.37 0.48 25.15
CA GLY A 407 -22.79 -0.86 24.75
C GLY A 407 -23.61 -0.88 23.44
N LYS A 408 -23.28 0.02 22.50
CA LYS A 408 -23.93 0.07 21.18
C LYS A 408 -23.53 -1.13 20.31
N SER A 409 -24.32 -1.38 19.27
CA SER A 409 -24.01 -2.31 18.18
C SER A 409 -23.24 -1.63 17.04
N PRO A 410 -22.55 -2.39 16.16
CA PRO A 410 -21.91 -1.85 14.96
C PRO A 410 -22.82 -0.98 14.09
N ILE A 411 -24.10 -1.37 13.90
CA ILE A 411 -25.06 -0.57 13.12
C ILE A 411 -25.38 0.78 13.80
N GLN A 412 -25.47 0.80 15.13
CA GLN A 412 -25.68 2.05 15.88
C GLN A 412 -24.44 2.95 15.84
N LEU A 413 -23.22 2.36 15.83
CA LEU A 413 -21.97 3.10 15.69
C LEU A 413 -21.88 3.84 14.34
N VAL A 414 -22.24 3.18 13.23
CA VAL A 414 -22.17 3.82 11.90
C VAL A 414 -23.26 4.89 11.69
N GLN A 415 -24.32 4.86 12.50
CA GLN A 415 -25.38 5.88 12.52
C GLN A 415 -24.99 7.13 13.33
N MET A 416 -23.90 7.07 14.11
CA MET A 416 -23.45 8.23 14.88
C MET A 416 -23.04 9.39 13.96
N PRO A 417 -23.30 10.64 14.36
CA PRO A 417 -22.86 11.81 13.59
C PRO A 417 -21.36 11.79 13.34
N ARG A 418 -20.95 12.22 12.15
CA ARG A 418 -19.54 12.24 11.76
C ARG A 418 -18.82 13.37 12.49
N VAL A 419 -17.68 13.04 13.10
CA VAL A 419 -16.86 13.99 13.84
C VAL A 419 -15.46 14.06 13.22
N VAL A 420 -14.87 15.25 13.28
CA VAL A 420 -13.45 15.49 12.99
C VAL A 420 -12.85 16.16 14.21
N VAL A 421 -11.65 15.73 14.62
CA VAL A 421 -10.95 16.27 15.80
C VAL A 421 -9.60 16.84 15.35
N GLU A 422 -9.55 18.16 15.25
CA GLU A 422 -8.39 18.92 14.80
C GLU A 422 -7.53 19.35 15.98
N ARG A 423 -6.21 19.44 15.81
CA ARG A 423 -5.35 20.10 16.79
C ARG A 423 -5.49 21.61 16.66
N SER A 424 -5.79 22.27 17.77
CA SER A 424 -5.91 23.72 17.86
C SER A 424 -4.56 24.37 17.54
N ARG A 425 -4.56 25.34 16.62
CA ARG A 425 -3.39 26.20 16.39
C ARG A 425 -3.27 27.16 17.57
N GLY A 426 -2.20 27.07 18.35
CA GLY A 426 -1.91 28.05 19.40
C GLY A 426 -1.77 29.43 18.78
N GLY A 427 -2.68 30.35 19.13
CA GLY A 427 -2.62 31.74 18.71
C GLY A 427 -1.53 32.50 19.46
N GLY A 428 -0.28 32.37 19.03
CA GLY A 428 0.80 33.27 19.43
C GLY A 428 1.10 34.26 18.31
N GLN A 429 0.89 35.56 18.55
CA GLN A 429 1.46 36.61 17.71
C GLN A 429 2.99 36.52 17.76
N GLY A 430 3.59 35.81 16.81
CA GLY A 430 5.04 35.67 16.70
C GLY A 430 5.39 34.61 15.66
N ARG A 431 6.50 34.79 14.93
CA ARG A 431 6.93 33.99 13.75
C ARG A 431 7.27 32.51 14.03
N VAL A 432 6.79 31.91 15.12
CA VAL A 432 6.96 30.49 15.45
C VAL A 432 5.61 29.92 15.89
N VAL A 433 5.00 29.12 15.02
CA VAL A 433 3.77 28.38 15.35
C VAL A 433 4.16 27.18 16.21
N GLN A 434 4.06 27.30 17.53
CA GLN A 434 4.05 26.12 18.40
C GLN A 434 2.68 25.45 18.28
N LEU A 435 2.67 24.17 17.90
CA LEU A 435 1.46 23.35 17.88
C LEU A 435 1.00 23.15 19.33
N GLY A 436 -0.18 23.64 19.70
CA GLY A 436 -0.71 23.45 21.05
C GLY A 436 -1.36 22.06 21.22
N ASN A 437 -1.39 21.54 22.45
CA ASN A 437 -2.04 20.28 22.82
C ASN A 437 -3.59 20.36 22.92
N ALA A 438 -4.19 21.49 22.57
CA ALA A 438 -5.64 21.64 22.58
C ALA A 438 -6.25 21.01 21.31
N PHE A 439 -7.42 20.40 21.42
CA PHE A 439 -8.15 19.81 20.28
C PHE A 439 -9.51 20.50 20.09
N THR A 440 -9.90 20.71 18.84
CA THR A 440 -11.21 21.24 18.43
C THR A 440 -12.03 20.12 17.81
N GLN A 441 -13.23 19.90 18.33
CA GLN A 441 -14.18 18.91 17.81
C GLN A 441 -15.19 19.59 16.89
N THR A 442 -15.33 19.09 15.66
CA THR A 442 -16.31 19.59 14.70
C THR A 442 -17.28 18.47 14.35
N PHE A 443 -18.57 18.68 14.63
CA PHE A 443 -19.65 17.77 14.28
C PHE A 443 -20.24 18.13 12.93
N HIS A 444 -20.30 17.16 12.01
CA HIS A 444 -21.02 17.31 10.75
C HIS A 444 -22.44 16.73 10.90
N CYS A 445 -23.35 17.55 11.41
CA CYS A 445 -24.80 17.29 11.32
C CYS A 445 -25.36 18.09 10.15
N LYS A 446 -25.39 17.51 8.95
CA LYS A 446 -26.29 17.99 7.89
C LYS A 446 -27.32 16.90 7.63
N ARG A 447 -28.58 17.31 7.56
CA ARG A 447 -29.68 16.40 7.19
C ARG A 447 -29.45 15.98 5.74
N PRO A 448 -29.60 14.69 5.39
CA PRO A 448 -29.43 14.23 4.02
C PRO A 448 -30.33 15.07 3.10
N PHE A 449 -29.74 15.60 2.02
CA PHE A 449 -30.38 16.56 1.11
C PHE A 449 -31.62 16.02 0.35
N PHE A 450 -32.00 14.77 0.60
CA PHE A 450 -33.26 14.15 0.16
C PHE A 450 -33.91 13.40 1.32
N THR A 451 -34.63 14.14 2.17
CA THR A 451 -35.71 13.62 3.02
C THR A 451 -36.95 14.47 2.78
N SER A 452 -37.40 14.47 1.53
CA SER A 452 -38.81 14.69 1.20
C SER A 452 -39.15 13.70 0.10
N TRP A 453 -40.00 12.73 0.44
CA TRP A 453 -41.08 12.11 -0.33
C TRP A 453 -41.42 10.79 0.34
#